data_AF-A0A7Y0TQ66-F1
#
_entry.id   AF-A0A7Y0TQ66-F1
#
_cell.length_a   1.000
_cell.length_b   1.000
_cell.length_c   1.000
_cell.angle_alpha   90.00
_cell.angle_beta   90.00
_cell.angle_gamma   90.00
#
_symmetry.space_group_name_H-M   'P 1'
#
loop_
_entity.id
_entity.type
_entity.pdbx_description
1 polymer ?
#
loop_
_entity_poly.entity_id
_entity_poly.type
_entity_poly.pdbx_seq_one_letter_code
_entity_poly.pdbx_strand_id
1 'polypeptide(L)'
;MSLKTLHPQITEAYRVLETGEPISRAEATLLAELPGELALDLAALANKVKNRYGSGPELMHACSIMNAKSGVCGENCRFCAQSRHNHADIEVYDLVDEESVLTEARNCIAEGVSHFGIVTSGYGYKRINAEFQRVLDMIDRLHKELPELSVCASLGVLGQEPAEALAAHGIAHYNINIQVAPDRYHDLIADTHTVEERIETIKLLRKNNISVCCGGIMGVGESMQERIDMIFALQELDVTVIPLNVLVPINGTPLEGKEPISVADIVKTFAICRLAHPAKIIKFAAGRETIMKDFQGLLMLSGANGYLTGGYLTTRGRDTADDRRFASQIASFN
;
A
#
# COMPACT_ATOMS: atom_id res chain seq x y z
N MET A 1 -20.25 -39.53 -6.76
CA MET A 1 -20.04 -38.07 -6.80
C MET A 1 -18.63 -37.84 -7.32
N SER A 2 -18.49 -37.24 -8.51
CA SER A 2 -17.16 -36.82 -8.99
C SER A 2 -16.61 -35.83 -7.97
N LEU A 3 -15.48 -36.17 -7.33
CA LEU A 3 -14.72 -35.21 -6.53
C LEU A 3 -14.46 -34.02 -7.44
N LYS A 4 -15.07 -32.86 -7.14
CA LYS A 4 -14.81 -31.64 -7.91
C LYS A 4 -13.30 -31.38 -7.84
N THR A 5 -12.62 -31.65 -8.94
CA THR A 5 -11.23 -31.24 -9.15
C THR A 5 -11.16 -29.71 -9.11
N LEU A 6 -9.99 -29.17 -8.73
CA LEU A 6 -9.72 -27.74 -8.85
C LEU A 6 -10.10 -27.24 -10.25
N HIS A 7 -10.57 -26.00 -10.34
CA HIS A 7 -10.90 -25.38 -11.62
C HIS A 7 -9.68 -25.41 -12.56
N PRO A 8 -9.82 -25.67 -13.87
CA PRO A 8 -8.67 -25.82 -14.78
C PRO A 8 -7.72 -24.61 -14.77
N GLN A 9 -8.26 -23.39 -14.76
CA GLN A 9 -7.49 -22.15 -14.70
C GLN A 9 -6.66 -22.05 -13.40
N ILE A 10 -7.22 -22.50 -12.28
CA ILE A 10 -6.50 -22.53 -10.99
C ILE A 10 -5.42 -23.60 -11.03
N THR A 11 -5.73 -24.76 -11.62
CA THR A 11 -4.77 -25.85 -11.80
C THR A 11 -3.58 -25.41 -12.64
N GLU A 12 -3.80 -24.67 -13.73
CA GLU A 12 -2.71 -24.09 -14.53
C GLU A 12 -1.88 -23.10 -13.72
N ALA A 13 -2.53 -22.25 -12.91
CA ALA A 13 -1.83 -21.28 -12.06
C ALA A 13 -0.95 -21.92 -10.97
N TYR A 14 -1.10 -23.22 -10.65
CA TYR A 14 -0.16 -23.92 -9.74
C TYR A 14 1.27 -23.93 -10.28
N ARG A 15 1.50 -23.74 -11.58
CA ARG A 15 2.84 -23.55 -12.14
C ARG A 15 3.63 -22.45 -11.44
N VAL A 16 2.96 -21.40 -10.95
CA VAL A 16 3.61 -20.31 -10.19
C VAL A 16 4.23 -20.84 -8.89
N LEU A 17 3.55 -21.76 -8.20
CA LEU A 17 4.06 -22.39 -6.97
C LEU A 17 5.28 -23.28 -7.24
N GLU A 18 5.34 -23.90 -8.42
CA GLU A 18 6.40 -24.81 -8.80
C GLU A 18 7.64 -24.07 -9.31
N THR A 19 7.42 -23.01 -10.09
CA THR A 19 8.47 -22.31 -10.86
C THR A 19 8.86 -20.96 -10.28
N GLY A 20 7.95 -20.28 -9.57
CA GLY A 20 8.10 -18.88 -9.17
C GLY A 20 7.89 -17.88 -10.31
N GLU A 21 7.59 -18.36 -11.52
CA GLU A 21 7.31 -17.50 -12.67
C GLU A 21 5.92 -16.88 -12.55
N PRO A 22 5.77 -15.56 -12.76
CA PRO A 22 4.49 -14.88 -12.60
C PRO A 22 3.48 -15.29 -13.68
N ILE A 23 2.20 -15.20 -13.35
CA ILE A 23 1.13 -15.31 -14.36
C ILE A 23 1.17 -14.15 -15.35
N SER A 24 0.73 -14.42 -16.57
CA SER A 24 0.49 -13.42 -17.61
C SER A 24 -0.81 -12.64 -17.35
N ARG A 25 -0.95 -11.50 -18.05
CA ARG A 25 -2.18 -10.68 -18.01
C ARG A 25 -3.41 -11.47 -18.45
N ALA A 26 -3.28 -12.32 -19.46
CA ALA A 26 -4.38 -13.16 -19.95
C ALA A 26 -4.84 -14.17 -18.89
N GLU A 27 -3.91 -14.85 -18.21
CA GLU A 27 -4.23 -15.75 -17.11
C GLU A 27 -4.89 -15.01 -15.94
N ALA A 28 -4.37 -13.83 -15.58
CA ALA A 28 -4.94 -13.01 -14.52
C ALA A 28 -6.40 -12.61 -14.81
N THR A 29 -6.71 -12.19 -16.04
CA THR A 29 -8.10 -11.90 -16.46
C THR A 29 -8.99 -13.14 -16.33
N LEU A 30 -8.54 -14.31 -16.80
CA LEU A 30 -9.31 -15.55 -16.67
C LEU A 30 -9.56 -15.94 -15.20
N LEU A 31 -8.58 -15.75 -14.32
CA LEU A 31 -8.74 -16.00 -12.88
C LEU A 31 -9.70 -14.98 -12.23
N ALA A 32 -9.69 -13.74 -12.71
CA ALA A 32 -10.53 -12.66 -12.19
C ALA A 32 -12.02 -12.86 -12.52
N GLU A 33 -12.32 -13.47 -13.67
CA GLU A 33 -13.67 -13.81 -14.12
C GLU A 33 -14.30 -15.00 -13.37
N LEU A 34 -13.50 -15.76 -12.61
CA LEU A 34 -14.00 -16.90 -11.85
C LEU A 34 -15.06 -16.47 -10.82
N PRO A 35 -16.10 -17.31 -10.62
CA PRO A 35 -17.14 -17.03 -9.63
C PRO A 35 -16.55 -16.99 -8.22
N GLY A 36 -17.19 -16.20 -7.34
CA GLY A 36 -16.71 -15.98 -5.98
C GLY A 36 -16.53 -17.25 -5.14
N GLU A 37 -17.25 -18.33 -5.46
CA GLU A 37 -17.08 -19.64 -4.79
C GLU A 37 -15.67 -20.23 -4.93
N LEU A 38 -14.93 -19.83 -5.98
CA LEU A 38 -13.56 -20.28 -6.24
C LEU A 38 -12.49 -19.34 -5.64
N ALA A 39 -12.89 -18.26 -4.98
CA ALA A 39 -11.94 -17.30 -4.39
C ALA A 39 -11.05 -17.96 -3.33
N LEU A 40 -11.55 -18.96 -2.60
CA LEU A 40 -10.77 -19.67 -1.58
C LEU A 40 -9.72 -20.63 -2.19
N ASP A 41 -10.00 -21.22 -3.35
CA ASP A 41 -9.01 -22.03 -4.07
C ASP A 41 -7.84 -21.16 -4.54
N LEU A 42 -8.15 -19.95 -5.04
CA LEU A 42 -7.16 -18.93 -5.40
C LEU A 42 -6.37 -18.45 -4.17
N ALA A 43 -7.06 -18.15 -3.06
CA ALA A 43 -6.43 -17.74 -1.82
C ALA A 43 -5.44 -18.80 -1.31
N ALA A 44 -5.85 -20.06 -1.31
CA ALA A 44 -5.01 -21.18 -0.89
C ALA A 44 -3.74 -21.29 -1.75
N LEU A 45 -3.86 -21.18 -3.08
CA LEU A 45 -2.72 -21.16 -3.99
C LEU A 45 -1.81 -19.95 -3.72
N ALA A 46 -2.37 -18.74 -3.64
CA ALA A 46 -1.62 -17.52 -3.37
C ALA A 46 -0.88 -17.58 -2.02
N ASN A 47 -1.47 -18.17 -0.99
CA ASN A 47 -0.80 -18.39 0.29
C ASN A 47 0.42 -19.29 0.15
N LYS A 48 0.30 -20.41 -0.57
CA LYS A 48 1.43 -21.32 -0.82
C LYS A 48 2.55 -20.60 -1.59
N VAL A 49 2.20 -19.81 -2.61
CA VAL A 49 3.17 -19.00 -3.38
C VAL A 49 3.86 -17.97 -2.47
N LYS A 50 3.09 -17.27 -1.63
CA LYS A 50 3.61 -16.33 -0.63
C LYS A 50 4.59 -17.02 0.31
N ASN A 51 4.25 -18.17 0.90
CA ASN A 51 5.13 -18.88 1.82
C ASN A 51 6.42 -19.37 1.15
N ARG A 52 6.36 -19.72 -0.14
CA ARG A 52 7.52 -20.23 -0.87
C ARG A 52 8.43 -19.14 -1.45
N TYR A 53 7.86 -18.05 -1.95
CA TYR A 53 8.59 -17.05 -2.74
C TYR A 53 8.56 -15.64 -2.17
N GLY A 54 7.64 -15.31 -1.26
CA GLY A 54 7.48 -13.95 -0.75
C GLY A 54 8.79 -13.41 -0.15
N SER A 55 9.25 -12.25 -0.63
CA SER A 55 10.46 -11.61 -0.11
C SER A 55 10.20 -10.90 1.21
N GLY A 56 11.27 -10.75 1.99
CA GLY A 56 11.35 -9.93 3.19
C GLY A 56 12.33 -10.54 4.20
N PRO A 57 13.10 -9.73 4.96
CA PRO A 57 13.88 -10.25 6.09
C PRO A 57 12.97 -10.73 7.24
N GLU A 58 11.74 -10.21 7.27
CA GLU A 58 10.72 -10.53 8.26
C GLU A 58 9.65 -11.42 7.63
N LEU A 59 9.11 -12.36 8.40
CA LEU A 59 7.95 -13.18 8.01
C LEU A 59 6.73 -12.30 7.67
N MET A 60 6.65 -11.11 8.26
CA MET A 60 5.54 -10.17 8.16
C MET A 60 6.07 -8.74 8.16
N HIS A 61 6.00 -8.05 7.02
CA HIS A 61 6.45 -6.67 6.88
C HIS A 61 5.44 -5.69 7.48
N ALA A 62 5.66 -5.26 8.72
CA ALA A 62 4.83 -4.27 9.40
C ALA A 62 5.42 -2.85 9.24
N CYS A 63 4.57 -1.86 9.01
CA CYS A 63 4.96 -0.45 9.03
C CYS A 63 3.99 0.36 9.90
N SER A 64 4.49 1.42 10.54
CA SER A 64 3.68 2.50 11.10
C SER A 64 3.92 3.78 10.31
N ILE A 65 2.97 4.72 10.36
CA ILE A 65 3.09 6.02 9.71
C ILE A 65 2.62 7.12 10.66
N MET A 66 3.23 8.29 10.53
CA MET A 66 2.78 9.52 11.15
C MET A 66 2.26 10.48 10.09
N ASN A 67 1.07 11.04 10.32
CA ASN A 67 0.57 12.18 9.56
C ASN A 67 1.29 13.44 10.03
N ALA A 68 2.44 13.75 9.43
CA ALA A 68 3.30 14.85 9.84
C ALA A 68 2.79 16.23 9.39
N LYS A 69 1.85 16.29 8.45
CA LYS A 69 1.22 17.53 7.96
C LYS A 69 -0.16 17.22 7.41
N SER A 70 -1.21 17.85 7.92
CA SER A 70 -2.58 17.44 7.60
C SER A 70 -3.51 18.53 7.08
N GLY A 71 -4.39 18.15 6.15
CA GLY A 71 -5.55 18.94 5.69
C GLY A 71 -5.24 20.14 4.80
N VAL A 72 -3.98 20.40 4.47
CA VAL A 72 -3.55 21.57 3.68
C VAL A 72 -3.24 21.21 2.21
N CYS A 73 -3.83 20.14 1.69
CA CYS A 73 -3.58 19.66 0.33
C CYS A 73 -4.38 20.44 -0.73
N GLY A 74 -3.69 21.00 -1.73
CA GLY A 74 -4.32 21.70 -2.86
C GLY A 74 -4.94 20.78 -3.92
N GLU A 75 -4.76 19.47 -3.79
CA GLU A 75 -5.14 18.47 -4.81
C GLU A 75 -6.54 17.91 -4.57
N ASN A 76 -7.24 17.46 -5.60
CA ASN A 76 -8.65 17.06 -5.54
C ASN A 76 -8.90 15.55 -5.57
N CYS A 77 -8.00 14.76 -4.95
CA CYS A 77 -8.19 13.31 -4.81
C CYS A 77 -9.59 12.98 -4.21
N ARG A 78 -10.44 12.32 -5.00
CA ARG A 78 -11.86 12.05 -4.70
C ARG A 78 -12.10 11.21 -3.44
N PHE A 79 -11.13 10.39 -3.04
CA PHE A 79 -11.21 9.55 -1.83
C PHE A 79 -10.63 10.24 -0.58
N CYS A 80 -9.91 11.35 -0.74
CA CYS A 80 -9.00 11.84 0.30
C CYS A 80 -9.64 12.89 1.20
N ALA A 81 -9.77 12.61 2.49
CA ALA A 81 -10.26 13.57 3.48
C ALA A 81 -9.37 14.81 3.64
N GLN A 82 -8.10 14.74 3.26
CA GLN A 82 -7.13 15.84 3.43
C GLN A 82 -7.12 16.84 2.27
N SER A 83 -7.94 16.61 1.23
CA SER A 83 -8.10 17.54 0.12
C SER A 83 -8.89 18.76 0.55
N ARG A 84 -8.38 19.96 0.22
CA ARG A 84 -9.11 21.23 0.42
C ARG A 84 -10.32 21.39 -0.50
N HIS A 85 -10.49 20.52 -1.49
CA HIS A 85 -11.68 20.47 -2.36
C HIS A 85 -12.82 19.65 -1.72
N ASN A 86 -12.53 18.94 -0.63
CA ASN A 86 -13.48 18.12 0.10
C ASN A 86 -13.88 18.80 1.44
N HIS A 87 -14.88 18.26 2.11
CA HIS A 87 -15.49 18.82 3.33
C HIS A 87 -15.44 17.85 4.52
N ALA A 88 -14.45 16.96 4.54
CA ALA A 88 -14.28 16.00 5.62
C ALA A 88 -13.88 16.71 6.93
N ASP A 89 -14.43 16.23 8.04
CA ASP A 89 -14.09 16.73 9.37
C ASP A 89 -12.81 16.06 9.86
N ILE A 90 -11.68 16.77 9.76
CA ILE A 90 -10.35 16.31 10.13
C ILE A 90 -9.58 17.41 10.84
N GLU A 91 -8.58 17.03 11.62
CA GLU A 91 -7.61 17.99 12.17
C GLU A 91 -6.71 18.53 11.05
N VAL A 92 -6.55 19.86 11.04
CA VAL A 92 -5.74 20.57 10.04
C VAL A 92 -4.57 21.25 10.75
N TYR A 93 -3.35 20.94 10.33
CA TYR A 93 -2.13 21.48 10.91
C TYR A 93 -0.97 21.43 9.92
N ASP A 94 -0.06 22.40 10.05
CA ASP A 94 1.19 22.44 9.29
C ASP A 94 2.18 21.36 9.74
N LEU A 95 3.34 21.30 9.10
CA LEU A 95 4.38 20.33 9.43
C LEU A 95 4.74 20.36 10.93
N VAL A 96 4.55 19.23 11.61
CA VAL A 96 4.87 19.02 13.04
C VAL A 96 6.35 19.27 13.35
N ASP A 97 6.69 19.39 14.63
CA ASP A 97 8.07 19.51 15.08
C ASP A 97 8.79 18.15 15.13
N GLU A 98 10.12 18.19 15.20
CA GLU A 98 10.97 16.99 15.24
C GLU A 98 10.79 16.13 16.50
N GLU A 99 10.45 16.73 17.66
CA GLU A 99 10.23 15.96 18.90
C GLU A 99 8.97 15.09 18.79
N SER A 100 7.92 15.63 18.17
CA SER A 100 6.69 14.90 17.89
C SER A 100 6.96 13.68 17.01
N VAL A 101 7.75 13.85 15.94
CA VAL A 101 8.16 12.75 15.05
C VAL A 101 9.00 11.70 15.79
N LEU A 102 9.98 12.13 16.58
CA LEU A 102 10.85 11.22 17.34
C LEU A 102 10.07 10.43 18.41
N THR A 103 9.10 11.07 19.06
CA THR A 103 8.24 10.43 20.07
C THR A 103 7.44 9.30 19.42
N GLU A 104 6.80 9.58 18.28
CA GLU A 104 6.02 8.56 17.58
C GLU A 104 6.89 7.43 17.03
N ALA A 105 8.09 7.74 16.51
CA ALA A 105 9.05 6.74 16.07
C ALA A 105 9.53 5.82 17.22
N ARG A 106 9.71 6.37 18.44
CA ARG A 106 10.03 5.57 19.64
C ARG A 106 8.88 4.63 20.01
N ASN A 107 7.64 5.10 19.92
CA ASN A 107 6.45 4.27 20.16
C ASN A 107 6.40 3.11 19.14
N CYS A 108 6.59 3.41 17.86
CA CYS A 108 6.66 2.42 16.77
C CYS A 108 7.67 1.29 17.08
N ILE A 109 8.89 1.62 17.51
CA ILE A 109 9.91 0.62 17.88
C ILE A 109 9.52 -0.16 19.12
N ALA A 110 9.02 0.51 20.17
CA ALA A 110 8.54 -0.14 21.39
C ALA A 110 7.39 -1.13 21.09
N GLU A 111 6.67 -0.89 20.00
CA GLU A 111 5.61 -1.75 19.51
C GLU A 111 6.10 -2.92 18.64
N GLY A 112 7.40 -3.02 18.38
CA GLY A 112 8.02 -4.07 17.58
C GLY A 112 7.93 -3.84 16.08
N VAL A 113 7.73 -2.59 15.64
CA VAL A 113 7.63 -2.21 14.23
C VAL A 113 8.93 -1.57 13.79
N SER A 114 9.56 -2.14 12.77
CA SER A 114 10.89 -1.76 12.27
C SER A 114 10.86 -0.66 11.19
N HIS A 115 9.67 -0.31 10.68
CA HIS A 115 9.49 0.67 9.60
C HIS A 115 8.55 1.79 10.02
N PHE A 116 9.01 3.03 9.91
CA PHE A 116 8.25 4.22 10.29
C PHE A 116 8.22 5.24 9.17
N GLY A 117 7.02 5.63 8.72
CA GLY A 117 6.83 6.55 7.61
C GLY A 117 6.42 7.96 8.02
N ILE A 118 7.17 8.96 7.58
CA ILE A 118 6.77 10.38 7.65
C ILE A 118 5.87 10.69 6.45
N VAL A 119 4.62 11.07 6.69
CA VAL A 119 3.63 11.33 5.63
C VAL A 119 3.16 12.78 5.68
N THR A 120 3.18 13.47 4.54
CA THR A 120 2.68 14.84 4.42
C THR A 120 1.53 14.94 3.44
N SER A 121 0.55 15.79 3.74
CA SER A 121 -0.47 16.21 2.78
C SER A 121 0.07 17.28 1.82
N GLY A 122 -0.35 17.20 0.56
CA GLY A 122 0.07 18.13 -0.49
C GLY A 122 0.31 17.45 -1.83
N TYR A 123 0.64 18.25 -2.85
CA TYR A 123 1.05 17.79 -4.17
C TYR A 123 2.42 17.10 -4.13
N GLY A 124 3.38 17.73 -3.44
CA GLY A 124 4.72 17.23 -3.18
C GLY A 124 5.80 18.29 -3.36
N TYR A 125 7.05 17.86 -3.55
CA TYR A 125 8.25 18.70 -3.51
C TYR A 125 9.03 18.58 -4.81
N LYS A 126 8.91 19.57 -5.70
CA LYS A 126 9.68 19.63 -6.96
C LYS A 126 11.09 20.17 -6.79
N ARG A 127 11.34 20.89 -5.69
CA ARG A 127 12.64 21.48 -5.30
C ARG A 127 12.76 21.43 -3.78
N ILE A 128 13.99 21.50 -3.27
CA ILE A 128 14.22 21.65 -1.83
C ILE A 128 13.76 23.06 -1.41
N ASN A 129 12.88 23.11 -0.43
CA ASN A 129 12.44 24.33 0.23
C ASN A 129 12.61 24.19 1.75
N ALA A 130 12.29 25.23 2.51
CA ALA A 130 12.46 25.21 3.97
C ALA A 130 11.66 24.10 4.67
N GLU A 131 10.48 23.75 4.16
CA GLU A 131 9.67 22.65 4.70
C GLU A 131 10.32 21.29 4.42
N PHE A 132 10.79 21.07 3.19
CA PHE A 132 11.49 19.83 2.83
C PHE A 132 12.80 19.67 3.59
N GLN A 133 13.53 20.77 3.82
CA GLN A 133 14.74 20.75 4.65
C GLN A 133 14.42 20.25 6.07
N ARG A 134 13.33 20.73 6.68
CA ARG A 134 12.89 20.22 8.00
C ARG A 134 12.57 18.72 7.97
N VAL A 135 12.03 18.20 6.86
CA VAL A 135 11.80 16.75 6.71
C VAL A 135 13.13 15.98 6.62
N LEU A 136 14.15 16.53 5.93
CA LEU A 136 15.49 15.93 5.92
C LEU A 136 16.11 15.94 7.32
N ASP A 137 15.97 17.04 8.06
CA ASP A 137 16.47 17.16 9.44
C ASP A 137 15.78 16.13 10.37
N MET A 138 14.47 15.90 10.19
CA MET A 138 13.74 14.82 10.89
C MET A 138 14.31 13.44 10.57
N ILE A 139 14.60 13.15 9.31
CA ILE A 139 15.17 11.86 8.87
C ILE A 139 16.55 11.65 9.52
N ASP A 140 17.43 12.65 9.47
CA ASP A 140 18.77 12.57 10.06
C ASP A 140 18.71 12.34 11.57
N ARG A 141 17.80 13.05 12.24
CA ARG A 141 17.59 12.88 13.67
C ARG A 141 17.09 11.48 14.02
N LEU A 142 16.14 10.93 13.25
CA LEU A 142 15.67 9.55 13.44
C LEU A 142 16.81 8.55 13.26
N HIS A 143 17.64 8.67 12.23
CA HIS A 143 18.79 7.77 12.05
C HIS A 143 19.81 7.88 13.17
N LYS A 144 20.03 9.09 13.70
CA LYS A 144 20.97 9.32 14.81
C LYS A 144 20.46 8.72 16.12
N GLU A 145 19.18 8.91 16.43
CA GLU A 145 18.59 8.52 17.72
C GLU A 145 18.09 7.07 17.73
N LEU A 146 17.70 6.54 16.56
CA LEU A 146 17.06 5.22 16.37
C LEU A 146 17.69 4.49 15.16
N PRO A 147 18.97 4.08 15.24
CA PRO A 147 19.73 3.55 14.10
C PRO A 147 19.19 2.23 13.53
N GLU A 148 18.40 1.48 14.29
CA GLU A 148 17.72 0.27 13.83
C GLU A 148 16.43 0.52 13.03
N LEU A 149 15.93 1.76 13.00
CA LEU A 149 14.68 2.13 12.37
C LEU A 149 14.85 2.32 10.86
N SER A 150 14.04 1.61 10.07
CA SER A 150 13.90 1.89 8.64
C SER A 150 12.98 3.07 8.42
N VAL A 151 13.56 4.26 8.19
CA VAL A 151 12.79 5.49 7.96
C VAL A 151 12.22 5.50 6.55
N CYS A 152 10.91 5.68 6.45
CA CYS A 152 10.16 5.75 5.20
C CYS A 152 9.54 7.13 5.02
N ALA A 153 9.16 7.48 3.79
CA ALA A 153 8.50 8.76 3.53
C ALA A 153 7.37 8.64 2.50
N SER A 154 6.34 9.47 2.63
CA SER A 154 5.30 9.67 1.61
C SER A 154 4.98 11.15 1.53
N LEU A 155 5.63 11.82 0.58
CA LEU A 155 5.68 13.29 0.51
C LEU A 155 5.08 13.81 -0.80
N GLY A 156 4.33 12.98 -1.54
CA GLY A 156 3.77 13.33 -2.85
C GLY A 156 4.76 13.18 -4.02
N VAL A 157 4.53 13.96 -5.07
CA VAL A 157 5.35 13.99 -6.29
C VAL A 157 6.70 14.66 -6.01
N LEU A 158 7.80 14.07 -6.49
CA LEU A 158 9.14 14.62 -6.30
C LEU A 158 9.72 15.21 -7.59
N GLY A 159 10.61 16.18 -7.41
CA GLY A 159 11.62 16.56 -8.41
C GLY A 159 12.91 15.77 -8.22
N GLN A 160 13.85 15.94 -9.15
CA GLN A 160 15.14 15.24 -9.12
C GLN A 160 15.96 15.57 -7.86
N GLU A 161 16.11 16.85 -7.54
CA GLU A 161 16.90 17.32 -6.39
C GLU A 161 16.35 16.75 -5.05
N PRO A 162 15.04 16.83 -4.75
CA PRO A 162 14.45 16.16 -3.58
C PRO A 162 14.67 14.64 -3.52
N ALA A 163 14.60 13.93 -4.65
CA ALA A 163 14.84 12.50 -4.69
C ALA A 163 16.30 12.13 -4.39
N GLU A 164 17.26 12.90 -4.95
CA GLU A 164 18.69 12.76 -4.66
C GLU A 164 19.00 13.05 -3.18
N ALA A 165 18.38 14.08 -2.61
CA ALA A 165 18.52 14.39 -1.19
C ALA A 165 17.99 13.26 -0.30
N LEU A 166 16.78 12.74 -0.55
CA LEU A 166 16.25 11.62 0.24
C LEU A 166 17.16 10.38 0.21
N ALA A 167 17.82 10.11 -0.93
CA ALA A 167 18.78 9.03 -1.04
C ALA A 167 20.04 9.31 -0.19
N ALA A 168 20.57 10.54 -0.26
CA ALA A 168 21.73 10.95 0.53
C ALA A 168 21.47 10.91 2.05
N HIS A 169 20.23 11.17 2.46
CA HIS A 169 19.78 11.11 3.86
C HIS A 169 19.32 9.70 4.29
N GLY A 170 19.43 8.70 3.41
CA GLY A 170 19.26 7.28 3.78
C GLY A 170 17.81 6.79 3.90
N ILE A 171 16.87 7.33 3.12
CA ILE A 171 15.48 6.83 3.17
C ILE A 171 15.41 5.35 2.77
N ALA A 172 14.72 4.53 3.56
CA ALA A 172 14.57 3.10 3.31
C ALA A 172 13.53 2.83 2.21
N HIS A 173 12.33 3.40 2.34
CA HIS A 173 11.27 3.31 1.34
C HIS A 173 10.59 4.66 1.09
N TYR A 174 10.18 4.88 -0.14
CA TYR A 174 9.31 6.00 -0.49
C TYR A 174 7.96 5.51 -1.03
N ASN A 175 6.87 5.97 -0.43
CA ASN A 175 5.52 5.63 -0.87
C ASN A 175 4.93 6.67 -1.82
N ILE A 176 4.53 6.20 -3.01
CA ILE A 176 3.73 6.95 -3.96
C ILE A 176 2.88 6.00 -4.81
N ASN A 177 1.57 5.96 -4.54
CA ASN A 177 0.65 5.04 -5.22
C ASN A 177 0.19 5.58 -6.58
N ILE A 178 0.02 4.70 -7.57
CA ILE A 178 -0.72 5.00 -8.82
C ILE A 178 -2.24 4.90 -8.64
N GLN A 179 -2.70 4.39 -7.50
CA GLN A 179 -4.10 4.33 -7.05
C GLN A 179 -5.02 3.41 -7.84
N VAL A 180 -5.05 3.50 -9.17
CA VAL A 180 -5.84 2.68 -10.10
C VAL A 180 -5.03 2.43 -11.37
N ALA A 181 -5.62 1.75 -12.37
CA ALA A 181 -5.03 1.66 -13.71
C ALA A 181 -4.75 3.08 -14.27
N PRO A 182 -3.59 3.33 -14.91
CA PRO A 182 -3.19 4.66 -15.37
C PRO A 182 -4.28 5.40 -16.18
N ASP A 183 -4.92 4.72 -17.12
CA ASP A 183 -5.96 5.31 -17.99
C ASP A 183 -7.23 5.72 -17.25
N ARG A 184 -7.45 5.21 -16.03
CA ARG A 184 -8.62 5.55 -15.19
C ARG A 184 -8.31 6.59 -14.13
N TYR A 185 -7.06 7.05 -14.04
CA TYR A 185 -6.61 7.93 -12.96
C TYR A 185 -7.37 9.25 -12.92
N HIS A 186 -7.46 9.92 -14.06
CA HIS A 186 -8.14 11.21 -14.20
C HIS A 186 -9.59 11.14 -13.70
N ASP A 187 -10.31 10.09 -14.10
CA ASP A 187 -11.74 9.94 -13.83
C ASP A 187 -12.03 9.49 -12.40
N LEU A 188 -11.22 8.57 -11.85
CA LEU A 188 -11.51 7.93 -10.57
C LEU A 188 -10.78 8.57 -9.40
N ILE A 189 -9.65 9.24 -9.64
CA ILE A 189 -8.77 9.73 -8.58
C ILE A 189 -8.74 11.23 -8.49
N ALA A 190 -8.15 11.93 -9.47
CA ALA A 190 -7.97 13.37 -9.44
C ALA A 190 -7.71 13.90 -10.85
N ASP A 191 -8.03 15.17 -11.08
CA ASP A 191 -7.72 15.90 -12.33
C ASP A 191 -6.76 17.09 -12.11
N THR A 192 -6.39 17.40 -10.86
CA THR A 192 -5.38 18.44 -10.55
C THR A 192 -3.94 17.98 -10.74
N HIS A 193 -3.69 16.67 -10.79
CA HIS A 193 -2.39 16.06 -11.04
C HIS A 193 -2.55 14.76 -11.84
N THR A 194 -1.50 14.30 -12.51
CA THR A 194 -1.60 13.13 -13.39
C THR A 194 -0.88 11.90 -12.83
N VAL A 195 -1.22 10.71 -13.36
CA VAL A 195 -0.52 9.48 -12.99
C VAL A 195 0.92 9.46 -13.51
N GLU A 196 1.18 10.13 -14.64
CA GLU A 196 2.50 10.25 -15.26
C GLU A 196 3.47 10.94 -14.30
N GLU A 197 3.07 11.99 -13.60
CA GLU A 197 3.93 12.68 -12.63
C GLU A 197 4.35 11.77 -11.47
N ARG A 198 3.45 10.86 -11.07
CA ARG A 198 3.72 9.85 -10.06
C ARG A 198 4.67 8.78 -10.60
N ILE A 199 4.46 8.33 -11.84
CA ILE A 199 5.35 7.39 -12.54
C ILE A 199 6.75 7.97 -12.71
N GLU A 200 6.89 9.25 -13.05
CA GLU A 200 8.18 9.93 -13.13
C GLU A 200 8.87 10.00 -11.77
N THR A 201 8.11 10.23 -10.70
CA THR A 201 8.65 10.15 -9.33
C THR A 201 9.17 8.74 -9.03
N ILE A 202 8.43 7.69 -9.39
CA ILE A 202 8.87 6.29 -9.23
C ILE A 202 10.19 6.03 -9.98
N LYS A 203 10.32 6.53 -11.22
CA LYS A 203 11.56 6.40 -12.00
C LYS A 203 12.73 7.14 -11.33
N LEU A 204 12.50 8.34 -10.80
CA LEU A 204 13.51 9.11 -10.06
C LEU A 204 13.97 8.37 -8.80
N LEU A 205 13.05 7.80 -8.03
CA LEU A 205 13.37 7.03 -6.83
C LEU A 205 14.24 5.82 -7.17
N ARG A 206 13.85 5.05 -8.19
CA ARG A 206 14.63 3.89 -8.67
C ARG A 206 16.02 4.29 -9.17
N LYS A 207 16.13 5.38 -9.94
CA LYS A 207 17.43 5.92 -10.40
C LYS A 207 18.37 6.24 -9.23
N ASN A 208 17.82 6.64 -8.09
CA ASN A 208 18.55 6.96 -6.86
C ASN A 208 18.64 5.78 -5.88
N ASN A 209 18.33 4.55 -6.31
CA ASN A 209 18.36 3.33 -5.49
C ASN A 209 17.46 3.38 -4.23
N ILE A 210 16.39 4.18 -4.26
CA ILE A 210 15.39 4.19 -3.19
C ILE A 210 14.35 3.11 -3.48
N SER A 211 14.07 2.24 -2.50
CA SER A 211 13.02 1.24 -2.63
C SER A 211 11.64 1.88 -2.73
N VAL A 212 10.85 1.46 -3.73
CA VAL A 212 9.55 2.07 -4.01
C VAL A 212 8.42 1.26 -3.40
N CYS A 213 7.57 1.93 -2.63
CA CYS A 213 6.30 1.42 -2.15
C CYS A 213 5.16 2.02 -2.99
N CYS A 214 4.58 1.27 -3.91
CA CYS A 214 3.54 1.79 -4.80
C CYS A 214 2.49 0.72 -5.08
N GLY A 215 1.22 1.12 -4.94
CA GLY A 215 0.08 0.25 -5.19
C GLY A 215 -1.18 1.06 -5.47
N GLY A 216 -2.33 0.61 -4.96
CA GLY A 216 -3.59 1.28 -5.23
C GLY A 216 -4.76 0.95 -4.30
N ILE A 217 -5.96 1.38 -4.72
CA ILE A 217 -7.19 1.37 -3.93
C ILE A 217 -8.27 0.65 -4.72
N MET A 218 -8.91 -0.32 -4.09
CA MET A 218 -10.07 -1.03 -4.63
C MET A 218 -11.35 -0.42 -4.08
N GLY A 219 -12.37 -0.27 -4.93
CA GLY A 219 -13.69 0.24 -4.59
C GLY A 219 -13.91 1.72 -4.89
N VAL A 220 -12.98 2.39 -5.57
CA VAL A 220 -13.15 3.79 -6.00
C VAL A 220 -14.08 3.94 -7.21
N GLY A 221 -14.46 2.84 -7.85
CA GLY A 221 -15.35 2.79 -9.01
C GLY A 221 -14.76 2.03 -10.19
N GLU A 222 -13.57 1.47 -10.01
CA GLU A 222 -12.87 0.66 -10.98
C GLU A 222 -13.53 -0.72 -11.15
N SER A 223 -13.43 -1.27 -12.36
CA SER A 223 -13.83 -2.64 -12.66
C SER A 223 -12.78 -3.65 -12.19
N MET A 224 -13.15 -4.94 -12.13
CA MET A 224 -12.19 -6.00 -11.86
C MET A 224 -11.05 -6.01 -12.89
N GLN A 225 -11.35 -5.78 -14.17
CA GLN A 225 -10.32 -5.73 -15.22
C GLN A 225 -9.34 -4.57 -14.98
N GLU A 226 -9.82 -3.41 -14.52
CA GLU A 226 -8.95 -2.28 -14.20
C GLU A 226 -8.05 -2.54 -12.98
N ARG A 227 -8.45 -3.42 -12.06
CA ARG A 227 -7.55 -3.89 -11.00
C ARG A 227 -6.44 -4.76 -11.56
N ILE A 228 -6.75 -5.62 -12.53
CA ILE A 228 -5.74 -6.40 -13.24
C ILE A 228 -4.78 -5.46 -13.96
N ASP A 229 -5.31 -4.44 -14.65
CA ASP A 229 -4.47 -3.49 -15.37
C ASP A 229 -3.54 -2.69 -14.45
N MET A 230 -4.03 -2.30 -13.26
CA MET A 230 -3.20 -1.73 -12.21
C MET A 230 -2.11 -2.71 -11.73
N ILE A 231 -2.44 -3.99 -11.47
CA ILE A 231 -1.48 -5.00 -11.01
C ILE A 231 -0.30 -5.15 -11.99
N PHE A 232 -0.58 -5.16 -13.30
CA PHE A 232 0.47 -5.27 -14.31
C PHE A 232 1.22 -3.95 -14.55
N ALA A 233 0.56 -2.79 -14.39
CA ALA A 233 1.28 -1.51 -14.37
C ALA A 233 2.32 -1.46 -13.23
N LEU A 234 1.98 -1.98 -12.05
CA LEU A 234 2.94 -2.10 -10.93
C LEU A 234 4.11 -3.04 -11.26
N GLN A 235 3.89 -4.06 -12.10
CA GLN A 235 4.93 -4.98 -12.54
C GLN A 235 5.91 -4.29 -13.48
N GLU A 236 5.41 -3.52 -14.43
CA GLU A 236 6.22 -2.71 -15.35
C GLU A 236 7.04 -1.64 -14.62
N LEU A 237 6.49 -1.08 -13.53
CA LEU A 237 7.18 -0.11 -12.68
C LEU A 237 8.28 -0.73 -11.81
N ASP A 238 8.30 -2.05 -11.65
CA ASP A 238 9.22 -2.84 -10.82
C ASP A 238 9.37 -2.25 -9.41
N VAL A 239 8.22 -2.20 -8.72
CA VAL A 239 8.12 -1.70 -7.34
C VAL A 239 8.62 -2.75 -6.34
N THR A 240 9.04 -2.33 -5.15
CA THR A 240 9.54 -3.23 -4.08
C THR A 240 8.41 -3.71 -3.18
N VAL A 241 7.52 -2.79 -2.80
CA VAL A 241 6.38 -3.03 -1.90
C VAL A 241 5.09 -2.58 -2.58
N ILE A 242 4.08 -3.46 -2.59
CA ILE A 242 2.78 -3.22 -3.20
C ILE A 242 1.71 -3.05 -2.10
N PRO A 243 1.40 -1.81 -1.67
CA PRO A 243 0.28 -1.54 -0.80
C PRO A 243 -1.05 -1.66 -1.57
N LEU A 244 -1.90 -2.59 -1.15
CA LEU A 244 -3.29 -2.66 -1.59
C LEU A 244 -4.17 -2.09 -0.49
N ASN A 245 -5.08 -1.20 -0.88
CA ASN A 245 -6.04 -0.55 -0.01
C ASN A 245 -7.45 -0.94 -0.45
N VAL A 246 -8.36 -1.04 0.51
CA VAL A 246 -9.81 -1.08 0.24
C VAL A 246 -10.36 0.29 0.61
N LEU A 247 -11.15 0.88 -0.28
CA LEU A 247 -11.74 2.21 -0.05
C LEU A 247 -12.48 2.22 1.29
N VAL A 248 -12.09 3.18 2.13
CA VAL A 248 -12.85 3.59 3.31
C VAL A 248 -13.62 4.84 2.90
N PRO A 249 -14.96 4.78 2.73
CA PRO A 249 -15.77 5.96 2.45
C PRO A 249 -15.66 6.93 3.63
N ILE A 250 -15.25 8.17 3.37
CA ILE A 250 -15.13 9.20 4.40
C ILE A 250 -16.17 10.29 4.14
N ASN A 251 -16.90 10.67 5.19
CA ASN A 251 -17.87 11.75 5.12
C ASN A 251 -17.20 13.06 4.68
N GLY A 252 -17.87 13.81 3.81
CA GLY A 252 -17.37 15.04 3.20
C GLY A 252 -16.50 14.81 1.96
N THR A 253 -16.26 13.56 1.54
CA THR A 253 -15.55 13.27 0.28
C THR A 253 -16.53 12.92 -0.85
N PRO A 254 -16.15 13.11 -2.13
CA PRO A 254 -16.96 12.66 -3.28
C PRO A 254 -17.32 11.16 -3.28
N LEU A 255 -16.60 10.35 -2.51
CA LEU A 255 -16.84 8.90 -2.37
C LEU A 255 -17.51 8.54 -1.03
N GLU A 256 -18.05 9.52 -0.30
CA GLU A 256 -18.92 9.26 0.85
C GLU A 256 -20.07 8.32 0.46
N GLY A 257 -20.44 7.43 1.38
CA GLY A 257 -21.56 6.51 1.20
C GLY A 257 -21.37 5.44 0.11
N LYS A 258 -20.18 5.35 -0.49
CA LYS A 258 -19.89 4.32 -1.50
C LYS A 258 -19.93 2.93 -0.89
N GLU A 259 -20.72 2.04 -1.49
CA GLU A 259 -20.86 0.67 -1.02
C GLU A 259 -19.56 -0.12 -1.16
N PRO A 260 -19.19 -0.95 -0.17
CA PRO A 260 -18.03 -1.82 -0.27
C PRO A 260 -18.18 -2.82 -1.42
N ILE A 261 -17.07 -3.07 -2.10
CA ILE A 261 -16.97 -4.16 -3.09
C ILE A 261 -17.01 -5.52 -2.39
N SER A 262 -17.36 -6.57 -3.13
CA SER A 262 -17.51 -7.91 -2.56
C SER A 262 -16.19 -8.43 -1.96
N VAL A 263 -16.26 -9.11 -0.81
CA VAL A 263 -15.09 -9.73 -0.18
C VAL A 263 -14.42 -10.73 -1.12
N ALA A 264 -15.20 -11.49 -1.90
CA ALA A 264 -14.68 -12.43 -2.87
C ALA A 264 -13.82 -11.74 -3.94
N ASP A 265 -14.23 -10.56 -4.43
CA ASP A 265 -13.45 -9.81 -5.41
C ASP A 265 -12.18 -9.21 -4.79
N ILE A 266 -12.22 -8.79 -3.52
CA ILE A 266 -11.02 -8.33 -2.81
C ILE A 266 -10.04 -9.50 -2.67
N VAL A 267 -10.50 -10.66 -2.22
CA VAL A 267 -9.69 -11.89 -2.09
C VAL A 267 -9.07 -12.28 -3.42
N LYS A 268 -9.86 -12.30 -4.52
CA LYS A 268 -9.34 -12.56 -5.86
C LYS A 268 -8.26 -11.55 -6.25
N THR A 269 -8.46 -10.25 -5.96
CA THR A 269 -7.49 -9.20 -6.29
C THR A 269 -6.15 -9.42 -5.55
N PHE A 270 -6.18 -9.73 -4.25
CA PHE A 270 -4.98 -10.05 -3.48
C PHE A 270 -4.28 -11.32 -3.99
N ALA A 271 -5.04 -12.38 -4.25
CA ALA A 271 -4.51 -13.64 -4.74
C ALA A 271 -3.85 -13.47 -6.11
N ILE A 272 -4.52 -12.81 -7.05
CA ILE A 272 -3.99 -12.53 -8.38
C ILE A 272 -2.76 -11.62 -8.31
N CYS A 273 -2.77 -10.59 -7.43
CA CYS A 273 -1.60 -9.75 -7.21
C CYS A 273 -0.39 -10.58 -6.74
N ARG A 274 -0.58 -11.55 -5.83
CA ARG A 274 0.50 -12.45 -5.40
C ARG A 274 1.00 -13.34 -6.54
N LEU A 275 0.10 -13.88 -7.36
CA LEU A 275 0.50 -14.73 -8.48
C LEU A 275 1.23 -13.95 -9.58
N ALA A 276 0.88 -12.67 -9.79
CA ALA A 276 1.58 -11.79 -10.71
C ALA A 276 2.90 -11.24 -10.13
N HIS A 277 3.03 -11.22 -8.80
CA HIS A 277 4.20 -10.73 -8.08
C HIS A 277 4.70 -11.73 -7.00
N PRO A 278 5.15 -12.94 -7.38
CA PRO A 278 5.42 -14.02 -6.44
C PRO A 278 6.39 -13.62 -5.32
N ALA A 279 7.42 -12.84 -5.67
CA ALA A 279 8.46 -12.43 -4.76
C ALA A 279 8.24 -11.08 -4.07
N LYS A 280 7.27 -10.24 -4.45
CA LYS A 280 7.18 -8.87 -3.89
C LYS A 280 6.54 -8.85 -2.50
N ILE A 281 6.76 -7.79 -1.73
CA ILE A 281 6.00 -7.56 -0.49
C ILE A 281 4.63 -7.02 -0.89
N ILE A 282 3.55 -7.70 -0.49
CA ILE A 282 2.17 -7.23 -0.68
C ILE A 282 1.63 -6.83 0.68
N LYS A 283 1.39 -5.52 0.84
CA LYS A 283 0.99 -4.90 2.09
C LYS A 283 -0.50 -4.58 2.07
N PHE A 284 -1.26 -5.05 3.05
CA PHE A 284 -2.63 -4.57 3.26
C PHE A 284 -2.61 -3.31 4.13
N ALA A 285 -2.91 -2.17 3.52
CA ALA A 285 -2.95 -0.87 4.20
C ALA A 285 -4.40 -0.50 4.56
N ALA A 286 -4.97 0.57 3.98
CA ALA A 286 -6.28 1.08 4.39
C ALA A 286 -7.42 0.08 4.16
N GLY A 287 -8.39 0.08 5.08
CA GLY A 287 -9.60 -0.76 5.02
C GLY A 287 -9.51 -2.08 5.78
N ARG A 288 -8.42 -2.36 6.50
CA ARG A 288 -8.23 -3.61 7.25
C ARG A 288 -9.29 -3.86 8.31
N GLU A 289 -9.43 -2.92 9.22
CA GLU A 289 -10.22 -3.05 10.43
C GLU A 289 -11.60 -2.41 10.32
N THR A 290 -11.78 -1.51 9.35
CA THR A 290 -13.05 -0.82 9.10
C THR A 290 -13.92 -1.57 8.09
N ILE A 291 -13.35 -1.92 6.94
CA ILE A 291 -14.09 -2.56 5.84
C ILE A 291 -13.97 -4.08 5.90
N MET A 292 -12.76 -4.60 5.99
CA MET A 292 -12.54 -6.04 5.97
C MET A 292 -12.78 -6.72 7.32
N LYS A 293 -12.58 -6.01 8.44
CA LYS A 293 -12.83 -6.51 9.81
C LYS A 293 -12.23 -7.91 10.00
N ASP A 294 -13.07 -8.93 10.16
CA ASP A 294 -12.69 -10.33 10.36
C ASP A 294 -11.99 -10.94 9.13
N PHE A 295 -12.34 -10.47 7.92
CA PHE A 295 -11.77 -10.94 6.66
C PHE A 295 -10.35 -10.44 6.41
N GLN A 296 -9.77 -9.58 7.25
CA GLN A 296 -8.36 -9.22 7.07
C GLN A 296 -7.43 -10.44 7.23
N GLY A 297 -7.77 -11.37 8.13
CA GLY A 297 -7.06 -12.64 8.27
C GLY A 297 -7.06 -13.44 6.97
N LEU A 298 -8.22 -13.46 6.30
CA LEU A 298 -8.34 -14.09 4.99
C LEU A 298 -7.40 -13.46 3.95
N LEU A 299 -7.24 -12.13 3.94
CA LEU A 299 -6.34 -11.47 2.97
C LEU A 299 -4.85 -11.77 3.24
N MET A 300 -4.46 -11.89 4.51
CA MET A 300 -3.12 -12.36 4.89
C MET A 300 -2.86 -13.80 4.44
N LEU A 301 -3.92 -14.62 4.39
CA LEU A 301 -3.92 -15.97 3.85
C LEU A 301 -4.30 -16.02 2.36
N SER A 302 -4.35 -14.88 1.67
CA SER A 302 -4.62 -14.77 0.24
C SER A 302 -3.44 -14.14 -0.50
N GLY A 303 -2.25 -14.11 0.11
CA GLY A 303 -1.02 -13.65 -0.51
C GLY A 303 -0.43 -12.34 0.04
N ALA A 304 -1.11 -11.62 0.94
CA ALA A 304 -0.48 -10.49 1.62
C ALA A 304 0.57 -10.98 2.65
N ASN A 305 1.71 -10.29 2.72
CA ASN A 305 2.79 -10.56 3.68
C ASN A 305 3.30 -9.26 4.35
N GLY A 306 2.48 -8.22 4.37
CA GLY A 306 2.73 -7.01 5.14
C GLY A 306 1.43 -6.29 5.50
N TYR A 307 1.49 -5.38 6.46
CA TYR A 307 0.35 -4.55 6.86
C TYR A 307 0.80 -3.22 7.48
N LEU A 308 -0.11 -2.25 7.52
CA LEU A 308 0.11 -0.99 8.23
C LEU A 308 -0.50 -1.06 9.64
N THR A 309 0.24 -0.75 10.69
CA THR A 309 -0.26 -0.83 12.08
C THR A 309 -0.28 0.56 12.74
N GLY A 310 -1.09 0.74 13.78
CA GLY A 310 -1.09 1.95 14.62
C GLY A 310 -1.94 3.11 14.11
N GLY A 311 -2.54 3.02 12.93
CA GLY A 311 -3.38 4.10 12.42
C GLY A 311 -3.30 4.32 10.92
N TYR A 312 -4.21 5.15 10.42
CA TYR A 312 -4.08 5.84 9.15
C TYR A 312 -4.00 7.35 9.37
N LEU A 313 -3.91 8.10 8.29
CA LEU A 313 -3.69 9.55 8.34
C LEU A 313 -4.82 10.32 9.04
N THR A 314 -6.07 9.97 8.73
CA THR A 314 -7.27 10.71 9.20
C THR A 314 -8.33 9.80 9.82
N THR A 315 -8.13 8.48 9.77
CA THR A 315 -9.05 7.48 10.29
C THR A 315 -8.30 6.60 11.27
N ARG A 316 -8.95 6.27 12.39
CA ARG A 316 -8.35 5.39 13.40
C ARG A 316 -8.09 4.01 12.82
N GLY A 317 -6.90 3.49 13.11
CA GLY A 317 -6.46 2.15 12.79
C GLY A 317 -6.87 1.13 13.86
N ARG A 318 -6.42 -0.11 13.67
CA ARG A 318 -6.38 -1.10 14.73
C ARG A 318 -5.20 -0.82 15.68
N ASP A 319 -5.39 -1.13 16.96
CA ASP A 319 -4.35 -1.04 17.98
C ASP A 319 -3.15 -1.95 17.64
N THR A 320 -1.95 -1.47 17.91
CA THR A 320 -0.70 -2.15 17.56
C THR A 320 -0.50 -3.46 18.32
N ALA A 321 -1.01 -3.54 19.56
CA ALA A 321 -0.96 -4.77 20.35
C ALA A 321 -1.95 -5.82 19.82
N ASP A 322 -3.11 -5.41 19.33
CA ASP A 322 -4.02 -6.30 18.59
C ASP A 322 -3.36 -6.83 17.31
N ASP A 323 -2.68 -5.97 16.57
CA ASP A 323 -1.97 -6.38 15.35
C ASP A 323 -0.79 -7.32 15.61
N ARG A 324 -0.07 -7.13 16.72
CA ARG A 324 0.98 -8.07 17.13
C ARG A 324 0.41 -9.45 17.45
N ARG A 325 -0.72 -9.51 18.16
CA ARG A 325 -1.44 -10.77 18.44
C ARG A 325 -1.90 -11.43 17.15
N PHE A 326 -2.50 -10.65 16.25
CA PHE A 326 -2.94 -11.10 14.95
C PHE A 326 -1.79 -11.65 14.11
N ALA A 327 -0.66 -10.94 14.02
CA ALA A 327 0.52 -11.41 13.30
C ALA A 327 1.07 -12.73 13.88
N SER A 328 1.07 -12.88 15.20
CA SER A 328 1.47 -14.13 15.86
C SER A 328 0.56 -15.31 15.49
N GLN A 329 -0.74 -15.06 15.32
CA GLN A 329 -1.70 -16.09 14.87
C GLN A 329 -1.52 -16.43 13.39
N ILE A 330 -1.30 -15.42 12.53
CA ILE A 330 -1.06 -15.65 11.11
C ILE A 330 0.25 -16.40 10.86
N ALA A 331 1.26 -16.20 11.72
CA ALA A 331 2.56 -16.86 11.58
C ALA A 331 2.48 -18.40 11.60
N SER A 332 1.45 -19.01 12.20
CA SER A 332 1.28 -20.48 12.17
C SER A 332 0.89 -21.04 10.80
N PHE A 333 0.56 -20.16 9.84
CA PHE A 333 0.20 -20.52 8.46
C PHE A 333 1.35 -20.31 7.46
N ASN A 334 2.52 -19.85 7.93
CA ASN A 334 3.68 -19.50 7.11
C ASN A 334 4.71 -20.62 7.09
#